data_AF-A0A3R7AJB8-F1
#
_entry.id   AF-A0A3R7AJB8-F1
#
_cell.length_a   1.000
_cell.length_b   1.000
_cell.length_c   1.000
_cell.angle_alpha   90.00
_cell.angle_beta   90.00
_cell.angle_gamma   90.00
#
_symmetry.space_group_name_H-M   'P 1'
#
loop_
_entity.id
_entity.type
_entity.pdbx_description
1 polymer ?
#
loop_
_entity_poly.entity_id
_entity_poly.type
_entity_poly.pdbx_seq_one_letter_code
_entity_poly.pdbx_strand_id
1 'polypeptide(L)' 'MSRLSYHPKAFLTLKRNVPRGLANRTKVIMALEKKPSNAKEISEKTGMSYASVLHHLRLLENEHPVRVEDRTSGS' A
#
# COMPACT_ATOMS: atom_id res chain seq x y z
N MET A 1 18.80 6.87 -11.71
CA MET A 1 17.89 6.42 -10.62
C MET A 1 16.82 7.48 -10.46
N SER A 2 15.60 7.19 -10.93
CA SER A 2 14.46 8.10 -10.77
C SER A 2 14.25 8.36 -9.28
N ARG A 3 14.25 9.64 -8.89
CA ARG A 3 13.86 10.07 -7.54
C ARG A 3 12.54 9.40 -7.22
N LEU A 4 12.55 8.42 -6.32
CA LEU A 4 11.34 7.78 -5.81
C LEU A 4 10.59 8.84 -5.01
N SER A 5 9.81 9.66 -5.70
CA SER A 5 8.71 10.37 -5.06
C SER A 5 7.86 9.30 -4.40
N TYR A 6 7.85 9.28 -3.07
CA TYR A 6 7.04 8.33 -2.33
C TYR A 6 5.58 8.46 -2.77
N HIS A 7 4.90 7.33 -2.94
CA HIS A 7 3.50 7.36 -3.35
C HIS A 7 2.67 8.06 -2.26
N PRO A 8 1.72 8.96 -2.58
CA PRO A 8 0.93 9.66 -1.56
C PRO A 8 0.14 8.70 -0.66
N LYS A 9 -0.38 7.60 -1.22
CA LYS A 9 -1.04 6.53 -0.43
C LYS A 9 -0.08 5.73 0.44
N ALA A 10 1.23 5.86 0.24
CA ALA A 10 2.24 5.17 1.03
C ALA A 10 2.57 5.90 2.33
N PHE A 11 1.88 6.97 2.72
CA PHE A 11 2.01 7.61 4.03
C PHE A 11 0.94 7.05 4.98
N LEU A 12 1.31 6.69 6.22
CA LEU A 12 0.33 6.38 7.28
C LEU A 12 0.12 7.64 8.10
N THR A 13 -1.12 7.95 8.47
CA THR A 13 -1.44 9.05 9.37
C THR A 13 -1.19 8.69 10.83
N LEU A 14 -1.42 7.42 11.20
CA LEU A 14 -1.34 6.97 12.60
C LEU A 14 0.05 6.45 13.01
N LYS A 15 0.99 6.35 12.07
CA LYS A 15 2.34 5.79 12.34
C LYS A 15 3.45 6.64 11.75
N ARG A 16 4.62 6.59 12.42
CA ARG A 16 5.85 7.25 11.97
C ARG A 16 6.26 6.77 10.57
N ASN A 17 6.35 7.71 9.64
CA ASN A 17 6.72 7.46 8.25
C ASN A 17 8.24 7.46 8.06
N VAL A 18 8.88 6.33 8.36
CA VAL A 18 10.32 6.17 8.12
C VAL A 18 10.63 5.91 6.64
N PRO A 19 11.74 6.43 6.08
CA PRO A 19 12.08 6.31 4.65
C PRO A 19 12.03 4.88 4.10
N ARG A 20 12.54 3.90 4.86
CA ARG A 20 12.53 2.47 4.46
C ARG A 20 11.11 1.92 4.37
N GLY A 21 10.25 2.28 5.32
CA GLY A 21 8.85 1.87 5.33
C GLY A 21 8.03 2.54 4.23
N LEU A 22 8.32 3.82 3.92
CA LEU A 22 7.74 4.55 2.79
C LEU A 22 8.13 3.91 1.45
N ALA A 23 9.41 3.58 1.27
CA ALA A 23 9.90 2.93 0.07
C ALA A 23 9.23 1.57 -0.17
N ASN A 24 9.13 0.73 0.87
CA ASN A 24 8.48 -0.57 0.76
C ASN A 24 6.99 -0.44 0.44
N ARG A 25 6.26 0.43 1.13
CA ARG A 25 4.83 0.66 0.86
C ARG A 25 4.59 1.26 -0.53
N THR A 26 5.47 2.16 -0.98
CA THR A 26 5.45 2.70 -2.35
C THR A 26 5.58 1.57 -3.38
N LYS A 27 6.53 0.64 -3.20
CA LYS A 27 6.68 -0.52 -4.09
C LYS A 27 5.44 -1.42 -4.10
N VAL A 28 4.86 -1.68 -2.92
CA VAL A 28 3.62 -2.49 -2.79
C VAL A 28 2.46 -1.81 -3.54
N ILE A 29 2.24 -0.51 -3.33
CA ILE A 29 1.17 0.23 -4.00
C ILE A 29 1.37 0.27 -5.51
N MET A 30 2.58 0.58 -5.98
CA MET A 30 2.88 0.59 -7.42
C MET A 30 2.66 -0.78 -8.06
N ALA A 31 2.97 -1.88 -7.35
CA ALA A 31 2.71 -3.22 -7.83
C ALA A 31 1.20 -3.49 -7.99
N LEU A 32 0.39 -3.04 -7.03
CA LEU A 32 -1.07 -3.17 -7.04
C LEU A 32 -1.74 -2.27 -8.10
N GLU A 33 -1.28 -1.04 -8.28
CA GLU A 33 -1.82 -0.10 -9.28
C GLU A 33 -1.51 -0.57 -10.71
N LYS A 34 -0.37 -1.24 -10.92
CA LYS A 34 -0.03 -1.81 -12.23
C LYS A 34 -0.91 -3.01 -12.58
N LYS A 35 -1.18 -3.89 -11.61
CA LYS A 35 -2.02 -5.08 -11.78
C LYS A 35 -2.50 -5.56 -10.41
N PRO A 36 -3.76 -6.03 -10.28
CA PRO A 36 -4.19 -6.78 -9.10
C PRO A 36 -3.23 -7.95 -8.85
N SER A 37 -2.50 -7.89 -7.74
CA SER A 37 -1.48 -8.86 -7.38
C SER A 37 -1.68 -9.31 -5.94
N ASN A 38 -1.44 -10.60 -5.69
CA ASN A 38 -1.47 -11.16 -4.34
C ASN A 38 -0.13 -10.91 -3.61
N ALA A 39 -0.10 -11.16 -2.30
CA ALA A 39 1.09 -10.90 -1.48
C ALA A 39 2.33 -11.71 -1.92
N LYS A 40 2.14 -12.89 -2.52
CA LYS A 40 3.25 -13.71 -3.05
C LYS A 40 3.86 -13.07 -4.29
N GLU A 41 3.03 -12.68 -5.26
CA GLU A 41 3.49 -11.98 -6.46
C GLU A 41 4.20 -10.65 -6.13
N ILE A 42 3.70 -9.92 -5.14
CA ILE A 42 4.33 -8.67 -4.69
C ILE A 42 5.67 -8.98 -4.01
N SER A 43 5.75 -10.04 -3.20
CA SER A 43 7.01 -10.49 -2.58
C SER A 43 8.08 -10.79 -3.62
N GLU A 44 7.73 -11.58 -4.64
CA GLU A 44 8.63 -11.92 -5.75
C GLU A 44 9.07 -10.69 -6.54
N LYS A 45 8.14 -9.78 -6.89
CA LYS A 45 8.46 -8.55 -7.64
C LYS A 45 9.31 -7.55 -6.86
N THR A 46 9.11 -7.45 -5.56
CA THR A 46 9.74 -6.42 -4.71
C THR A 46 11.01 -6.90 -4.01
N GLY A 47 11.24 -8.22 -3.99
CA GLY A 47 12.32 -8.85 -3.21
C GLY A 47 12.08 -8.82 -1.70
N MET A 48 10.87 -8.47 -1.26
CA MET A 48 10.51 -8.42 0.15
C MET A 48 10.02 -9.79 0.63
N SER A 49 10.19 -10.10 1.92
CA SER A 49 9.59 -11.31 2.48
C SER A 49 8.06 -11.22 2.46
N TYR A 50 7.41 -12.37 2.29
CA TYR A 50 5.94 -12.47 2.29
C TYR A 50 5.31 -11.86 3.55
N ALA A 51 5.90 -12.13 4.72
CA ALA A 51 5.45 -11.56 5.99
C ALA A 51 5.55 -10.02 6.02
N SER A 52 6.62 -9.45 5.45
CA SER A 52 6.77 -8.00 5.34
C SER A 52 5.73 -7.40 4.39
N VAL A 53 5.46 -8.04 3.26
CA VAL A 53 4.41 -7.61 2.32
C VAL A 53 3.05 -7.62 3.01
N LEU A 54 2.67 -8.71 3.68
CA LEU A 54 1.41 -8.80 4.42
C LEU A 54 1.29 -7.72 5.50
N HIS A 55 2.37 -7.48 6.24
CA HIS A 55 2.38 -6.42 7.26
C HIS A 55 2.09 -5.05 6.64
N HIS A 56 2.72 -4.73 5.51
CA HIS A 56 2.49 -3.47 4.81
C HIS A 56 1.08 -3.38 4.21
N LEU A 57 0.54 -4.48 3.65
CA LEU A 57 -0.82 -4.52 3.12
C LEU A 57 -1.85 -4.19 4.22
N ARG A 58 -1.75 -4.84 5.38
CA ARG A 58 -2.64 -4.58 6.53
C ARG A 58 -2.56 -3.14 7.01
N LEU A 59 -1.36 -2.56 7.03
CA LEU A 59 -1.19 -1.15 7.39
C LEU A 59 -1.86 -0.22 6.38
N LEU A 60 -1.78 -0.53 5.08
CA LEU A 60 -2.41 0.27 4.04
C LEU A 60 -3.94 0.15 4.05
N GLU A 61 -4.46 -1.06 4.30
CA GLU A 61 -5.89 -1.34 4.43
C GLU A 61 -6.51 -0.58 5.62
N ASN A 62 -5.80 -0.50 6.74
CA ASN A 62 -6.26 0.25 7.92
C ASN A 62 -6.25 1.78 7.73
N GLU A 63 -5.37 2.30 6.86
CA GLU A 63 -5.24 3.75 6.61
C GLU A 63 -6.13 4.25 5.47
N HIS A 64 -6.38 3.40 4.47
CA HIS A 64 -7.32 3.66 3.40
C HIS A 64 -8.48 2.66 3.50
N PRO A 65 -9.25 2.65 4.61
CA PRO A 65 -10.47 1.89 4.65
C PRO A 65 -11.32 2.44 3.51
N VAL A 66 -11.63 1.58 2.55
CA VAL A 66 -12.46 1.94 1.40
C VAL A 66 -13.79 2.37 2.00
N ARG A 67 -14.00 3.67 2.18
CA ARG A 67 -15.26 4.22 2.65
C ARG A 67 -16.20 3.95 1.48
N VAL A 68 -16.97 2.87 1.60
CA VAL A 68 -18.15 2.67 0.77
C VAL A 68 -19.01 3.88 1.10
N GLU A 69 -18.97 4.91 0.26
CA GLU A 69 -19.98 5.95 0.30
C GLU A 69 -21.28 5.20 0.08
N ASP A 70 -22.02 5.10 1.17
CA ASP A 70 -23.37 4.61 1.20
C ASP A 70 -24.16 5.46 0.21
N ARG A 71 -24.32 4.93 -1.02
CA ARG A 71 -25.34 5.41 -1.95
C ARG A 71 -26.68 4.92 -1.40
N THR A 72 -27.08 5.43 -0.24
CA THR A 72 -28.48 5.47 0.13
C THR A 72 -29.13 6.58 -0.69
N SER A 73 -29.58 6.13 -1.85
CA SER A 73 -30.68 6.69 -2.60
C SER A 73 -31.84 7.04 -1.68
N GLY A 74 -32.45 8.20 -1.90
CA GLY A 74 -33.89 8.38 -1.74
C GLY A 74 -34.35 9.14 -0.50
N SER A 75 -34.63 10.42 -0.67
CA SER A 75 -36.00 10.98 -0.55
C SER A 75 -36.08 12.28 -1.31
#